data_AF-A0A367AFX6-F1
#
_entry.id   AF-A0A367AFX6-F1
#
_cell.length_a   1.000
_cell.length_b   1.000
_cell.length_c   1.000
_cell.angle_alpha   90.00
_cell.angle_beta   90.00
_cell.angle_gamma   90.00
#
_symmetry.space_group_name_H-M   'P 1'
#
loop_
_entity.id
_entity.type
_entity.pdbx_description
1 polymer ?
#
loop_
_entity_poly.entity_id
_entity_poly.type
_entity_poly.pdbx_seq_one_letter_code
_entity_poly.pdbx_strand_id
1 'polypeptide(L)'
;MSIAHNQTALGTASFPVLLPGPAEVPAEIDARAGTPTDLLLVGLLRRDDSWPLSSATLTTVTAALAWCIRGEDWLGRAGAAEFAVLLDAGAAENVAERLVTAVTTAAGPALSAAAGIATVQPGTSAHETLRRATLSLSTARSLGAGTTIRYAGTR
;
A
#
# COMPACT_ATOMS: atom_id res chain seq x y z
N MET A 1 13.43 52.10 21.89
CA MET A 1 12.64 51.05 22.59
C MET A 1 11.37 50.80 21.81
N SER A 2 11.26 49.69 21.08
CA SER A 2 10.05 48.84 21.03
C SER A 2 10.33 47.68 20.08
N ILE A 3 9.84 46.51 20.45
CA ILE A 3 10.33 45.18 20.10
C ILE A 3 9.57 44.64 18.89
N ALA A 4 10.31 43.94 18.03
CA ALA A 4 9.82 43.19 16.87
C ALA A 4 8.66 42.24 17.23
N HIS A 5 7.68 42.15 16.34
CA HIS A 5 6.81 40.97 16.22
C HIS A 5 6.96 40.41 14.81
N ASN A 6 8.00 39.59 14.65
CA ASN A 6 8.17 38.73 13.49
C ASN A 6 7.27 37.51 13.69
N GLN A 7 6.15 37.45 12.98
CA GLN A 7 5.26 36.28 13.03
C GLN A 7 5.90 35.16 12.21
N THR A 8 6.45 34.18 12.90
CA THR A 8 6.88 32.90 12.33
C THR A 8 5.65 32.19 11.78
N ALA A 9 5.46 32.24 10.46
CA ALA A 9 4.62 31.28 9.77
C ALA A 9 5.26 29.90 10.00
N LEU A 10 4.68 29.14 10.93
CA LEU A 10 4.92 27.71 11.07
C LEU A 10 4.49 27.10 9.73
N GLY A 11 5.46 26.84 8.87
CA GLY A 11 5.25 26.04 7.69
C GLY A 11 4.68 24.70 8.14
N THR A 12 3.43 24.44 7.81
CA THR A 12 2.88 23.09 7.81
C THR A 12 3.66 22.34 6.73
N ALA A 13 4.82 21.82 7.10
CA ALA A 13 5.56 20.90 6.26
C ALA A 13 4.72 19.62 6.18
N SER A 14 3.80 19.59 5.23
CA SER A 14 3.24 18.34 4.74
C SER A 14 4.37 17.68 3.99
N PHE A 15 5.20 16.91 4.70
CA PHE A 15 6.11 15.99 4.05
C PHE A 15 5.21 14.91 3.45
N PRO A 16 5.07 14.80 2.11
CA PRO A 16 4.70 13.51 1.58
C PRO A 16 5.79 12.58 2.08
N VAL A 17 5.47 11.67 3.00
CA VAL A 17 6.33 10.52 3.28
C VAL A 17 6.67 9.96 1.91
N LEU A 18 7.93 10.12 1.51
CA LEU A 18 8.38 9.76 0.20
C LEU A 18 8.56 8.24 0.29
N LEU A 19 7.44 7.54 0.14
CA LEU A 19 7.43 6.09 0.14
C LEU A 19 8.43 5.62 -0.91
N PRO A 20 9.15 4.53 -0.63
CA PRO A 20 9.93 3.84 -1.64
C PRO A 20 9.13 3.66 -2.92
N GLY A 21 9.76 3.89 -4.06
CA GLY A 21 9.16 3.80 -5.37
C GLY A 21 8.97 2.35 -5.86
N PRO A 22 8.31 2.18 -7.01
CA PRO A 22 8.05 0.86 -7.59
C PRO A 22 9.30 0.03 -7.87
N ALA A 23 10.44 0.69 -8.10
CA ALA A 23 11.73 0.03 -8.33
C ALA A 23 12.28 -0.64 -7.08
N GLU A 24 11.88 -0.21 -5.88
CA GLU A 24 12.34 -0.78 -4.62
C GLU A 24 11.51 -1.99 -4.18
N VAL A 25 10.30 -2.18 -4.70
CA VAL A 25 9.44 -3.32 -4.36
C VAL A 25 10.14 -4.66 -4.68
N PRO A 26 10.73 -4.88 -5.87
CA PRO A 26 11.45 -6.13 -6.14
C PRO A 26 12.67 -6.33 -5.23
N ALA A 27 13.41 -5.25 -4.94
CA ALA A 27 14.58 -5.32 -4.08
C ALA A 27 14.22 -5.72 -2.65
N GLU A 28 13.11 -5.21 -2.12
CA GLU A 28 12.61 -5.59 -0.80
C GLU A 28 12.09 -7.03 -0.78
N ILE A 29 11.45 -7.50 -1.86
CA ILE A 29 11.05 -8.92 -1.98
C ILE A 29 12.29 -9.83 -1.95
N ASP A 30 13.33 -9.50 -2.72
CA ASP A 30 14.57 -10.27 -2.76
C ASP A 30 15.28 -10.27 -1.39
N ALA A 31 15.27 -9.13 -0.69
CA ALA A 31 15.83 -9.03 0.67
C ALA A 31 15.12 -9.94 1.68
N ARG A 32 13.83 -10.21 1.47
CA ARG A 32 12.99 -11.06 2.34
C ARG A 32 12.81 -12.50 1.85
N ALA A 33 13.45 -12.90 0.75
CA ALA A 33 13.27 -14.23 0.16
C ALA A 33 13.71 -15.41 1.07
N GLY A 34 14.52 -15.14 2.10
CA GLY A 34 14.96 -16.12 3.09
C GLY A 34 14.04 -16.26 4.31
N THR A 35 13.03 -15.41 4.46
CA THR A 35 12.10 -15.40 5.60
C THR A 35 10.66 -15.62 5.12
N PRO A 36 9.80 -16.34 5.88
CA PRO A 36 8.39 -16.47 5.53
C PRO A 36 7.72 -15.10 5.45
N THR A 37 7.43 -14.65 4.23
CA THR A 37 6.96 -13.28 3.95
C THR A 37 5.78 -13.34 2.98
N ASP A 38 4.78 -12.49 3.19
CA ASP A 38 3.70 -12.25 2.23
C ASP A 38 3.85 -10.83 1.64
N LEU A 39 3.66 -10.71 0.33
CA LEU A 39 3.51 -9.45 -0.40
C LEU A 39 2.01 -9.15 -0.56
N LEU A 40 1.59 -7.98 -0.09
CA LEU A 40 0.26 -7.43 -0.33
C LEU A 40 0.39 -6.26 -1.31
N LEU A 41 -0.45 -6.25 -2.35
CA LEU A 41 -0.68 -5.07 -3.16
C LEU A 41 -2.06 -4.52 -2.83
N VAL A 42 -2.11 -3.27 -2.36
CA VAL A 42 -3.34 -2.53 -2.11
C VAL A 42 -3.58 -1.57 -3.26
N GLY A 43 -4.66 -1.78 -4.01
CA GLY A 43 -5.04 -0.95 -5.14
C GLY A 43 -6.26 -0.10 -4.81
N LEU A 44 -6.15 1.21 -5.03
CA LEU A 44 -7.26 2.12 -4.84
C LEU A 44 -8.32 1.95 -5.95
N LEU A 45 -9.58 2.11 -5.55
CA LEU A 45 -10.77 2.02 -6.39
C LEU A 45 -11.63 3.26 -6.17
N ARG A 46 -11.98 3.94 -7.27
CA ARG A 46 -12.73 5.19 -7.25
C ARG A 46 -14.07 5.00 -7.94
N ARG A 47 -15.15 5.51 -7.36
CA ARG A 47 -16.50 5.31 -7.90
C ARG A 47 -16.78 6.11 -9.17
N ASP A 48 -16.14 7.26 -9.30
CA ASP A 48 -16.33 8.24 -10.38
C ASP A 48 -15.28 8.11 -11.50
N ASP A 49 -14.45 7.04 -11.47
CA ASP A 49 -13.37 6.72 -12.42
C ASP A 49 -12.43 7.86 -12.81
N SER A 50 -12.39 8.89 -11.98
CA SER A 50 -11.60 10.09 -12.22
C SER A 50 -10.17 9.83 -11.79
N TRP A 51 -9.26 9.83 -12.75
CA TRP A 51 -7.83 9.68 -12.50
C TRP A 51 -7.06 10.82 -13.15
N PRO A 52 -5.94 11.29 -12.55
CA PRO A 52 -5.30 10.78 -11.33
C PRO A 52 -5.95 11.26 -10.02
N LEU A 53 -5.58 10.63 -8.90
CA LEU A 53 -5.91 11.13 -7.56
C LEU A 53 -5.12 12.41 -7.24
N SER A 54 -5.71 13.29 -6.43
CA SER A 54 -5.00 14.46 -5.93
C SER A 54 -3.88 14.05 -4.97
N SER A 55 -2.79 14.82 -4.94
CA SER A 55 -1.68 14.61 -4.01
C SER A 55 -2.16 14.56 -2.55
N ALA A 56 -3.08 15.45 -2.16
CA ALA A 56 -3.65 15.46 -0.82
C ALA A 56 -4.38 14.16 -0.45
N THR A 57 -5.11 13.55 -1.40
CA THR A 57 -5.78 12.26 -1.18
C THR A 57 -4.76 11.15 -1.01
N LEU A 58 -3.72 11.12 -1.87
CA LEU A 58 -2.64 10.13 -1.77
C LEU A 58 -1.87 10.27 -0.45
N THR A 59 -1.59 11.49 0.01
CA THR A 59 -0.96 11.74 1.32
C THR A 59 -1.82 11.22 2.47
N THR A 60 -3.13 11.48 2.43
CA THR A 60 -4.08 11.01 3.46
C THR A 60 -4.14 9.48 3.51
N VAL A 61 -4.25 8.84 2.35
CA VAL A 61 -4.24 7.38 2.24
C VAL A 61 -2.91 6.79 2.72
N THR A 62 -1.79 7.38 2.29
CA THR A 62 -0.45 6.91 2.69
C THR A 62 -0.28 6.95 4.21
N ALA A 63 -0.71 8.05 4.85
CA ALA A 63 -0.69 8.15 6.31
C ALA A 63 -1.55 7.07 6.96
N ALA A 64 -2.77 6.84 6.47
CA ALA A 64 -3.67 5.82 7.00
C ALA A 64 -3.08 4.40 6.90
N LEU A 65 -2.45 4.07 5.75
CA LEU A 65 -1.77 2.78 5.56
C LEU A 65 -0.57 2.63 6.50
N ALA A 66 0.25 3.67 6.65
CA ALA A 66 1.41 3.66 7.53
C ALA A 66 1.03 3.44 9.01
N TRP A 67 -0.10 4.00 9.46
CA TRP A 67 -0.63 3.75 10.81
C TRP A 67 -1.16 2.33 11.04
N CYS A 68 -1.44 1.59 9.96
CA CYS A 68 -2.03 0.26 10.03
C CYS A 68 -1.00 -0.87 9.99
N ILE A 69 0.27 -0.57 9.72
CA ILE A 69 1.34 -1.57 9.66
C ILE A 69 2.28 -1.45 10.86
N ARG A 70 2.97 -2.54 11.19
CA ARG A 70 3.92 -2.58 12.30
C ARG A 70 5.27 -2.01 11.88
N GLY A 71 6.15 -1.75 12.85
CA GLY A 71 7.45 -1.12 12.57
C GLY A 71 8.40 -1.98 11.73
N GLU A 72 8.22 -3.30 11.75
CA GLU A 72 8.96 -4.29 10.96
C GLU A 72 8.37 -4.53 9.55
N ASP A 73 7.12 -4.13 9.34
CA ASP A 73 6.47 -4.20 8.04
C ASP A 73 7.05 -3.13 7.11
N TRP A 74 7.19 -3.46 5.84
CA TRP A 74 7.64 -2.49 4.85
C TRP A 74 6.45 -1.98 4.04
N LEU A 75 6.41 -0.67 3.78
CA LEU A 75 5.41 -0.03 2.92
C LEU A 75 6.12 0.78 1.82
N GLY A 76 5.68 0.57 0.59
CA GLY A 76 6.14 1.31 -0.58
C GLY A 76 5.05 1.54 -1.60
N ARG A 77 5.38 2.28 -2.65
CA ARG A 77 4.50 2.49 -3.81
C ARG A 77 4.77 1.41 -4.84
N ALA A 78 3.73 0.72 -5.28
CA ALA A 78 3.80 -0.19 -6.43
C ALA A 78 3.41 0.52 -7.74
N GLY A 79 2.61 1.58 -7.67
CA GLY A 79 2.12 2.30 -8.84
C GLY A 79 1.56 3.68 -8.49
N ALA A 80 0.82 4.29 -9.42
CA ALA A 80 0.24 5.63 -9.22
C ALA A 80 -0.84 5.67 -8.12
N ALA A 81 -1.52 4.55 -7.91
CA ALA A 81 -2.60 4.39 -6.93
C ALA A 81 -2.56 3.01 -6.26
N GLU A 82 -1.33 2.47 -6.16
CA GLU A 82 -1.07 1.14 -5.67
C GLU A 82 0.09 1.17 -4.68
N PHE A 83 -0.09 0.43 -3.59
CA PHE A 83 0.85 0.34 -2.49
C PHE A 83 1.26 -1.12 -2.32
N ALA A 84 2.54 -1.34 -2.06
CA ALA A 84 3.08 -2.64 -1.70
C ALA A 84 3.35 -2.67 -0.20
N VAL A 85 2.93 -3.75 0.46
CA VAL A 85 3.28 -4.04 1.85
C VAL A 85 3.94 -5.41 1.92
N LEU A 86 5.12 -5.48 2.53
CA LEU A 86 5.76 -6.75 2.86
C LEU A 86 5.71 -6.96 4.37
N LEU A 87 5.25 -8.13 4.78
CA LEU A 87 5.02 -8.48 6.17
C LEU A 87 5.29 -9.98 6.39
N ASP A 88 5.47 -10.36 7.65
CA ASP A 88 5.67 -11.75 8.02
C ASP A 88 4.47 -12.62 7.63
N ALA A 89 4.74 -13.81 7.10
CA ALA A 89 3.69 -14.71 6.62
C ALA A 89 2.67 -15.06 7.71
N GLY A 90 1.41 -15.24 7.30
CA GLY A 90 0.31 -15.68 8.17
C GLY A 90 -0.52 -14.56 8.78
N ALA A 91 -0.14 -13.29 8.60
CA ALA A 91 -0.96 -12.14 9.00
C ALA A 91 -1.63 -11.41 7.81
N ALA A 92 -1.31 -11.79 6.57
CA ALA A 92 -1.62 -11.00 5.38
C ALA A 92 -3.12 -10.69 5.19
N GLU A 93 -4.02 -11.65 5.39
CA GLU A 93 -5.46 -11.44 5.24
C GLU A 93 -5.98 -10.39 6.22
N ASN A 94 -5.63 -10.54 7.50
CA ASN A 94 -6.06 -9.62 8.56
C ASN A 94 -5.49 -8.21 8.34
N VAL A 95 -4.24 -8.11 7.87
CA VAL A 95 -3.64 -6.82 7.52
C VAL A 95 -4.29 -6.22 6.28
N ALA A 96 -4.54 -7.01 5.23
CA ALA A 96 -5.21 -6.56 4.02
C ALA A 96 -6.61 -6.00 4.30
N GLU A 97 -7.42 -6.70 5.10
CA GLU A 97 -8.75 -6.24 5.51
C GLU A 97 -8.67 -4.92 6.29
N ARG A 98 -7.72 -4.82 7.22
CA ARG A 98 -7.47 -3.59 7.98
C ARG A 98 -7.06 -2.43 7.05
N LEU A 99 -6.17 -2.66 6.10
CA LEU A 99 -5.69 -1.63 5.17
C LEU A 99 -6.80 -1.16 4.23
N VAL A 100 -7.60 -2.08 3.68
CA VAL A 100 -8.73 -1.74 2.79
C VAL A 100 -9.79 -0.92 3.54
N THR A 101 -10.06 -1.28 4.81
CA THR A 101 -10.96 -0.51 5.68
C THR A 101 -10.40 0.88 5.99
N ALA A 102 -9.10 0.97 6.26
CA ALA A 102 -8.43 2.24 6.55
C ALA A 102 -8.50 3.22 5.37
N VAL A 103 -8.34 2.74 4.13
CA VAL A 103 -8.50 3.58 2.92
C VAL A 103 -9.88 4.22 2.88
N THR A 104 -10.93 3.42 3.03
CA THR A 104 -12.32 3.90 2.96
C THR A 104 -12.63 4.89 4.09
N THR A 105 -12.09 4.63 5.28
CA THR A 105 -12.27 5.49 6.45
C THR A 105 -11.56 6.84 6.27
N ALA A 106 -10.36 6.84 5.69
CA ALA A 106 -9.53 8.04 5.56
C ALA A 106 -9.98 8.97 4.43
N ALA A 107 -10.46 8.43 3.31
CA ALA A 107 -10.79 9.20 2.10
C ALA A 107 -12.30 9.32 1.82
N GLY A 108 -13.14 8.66 2.63
CA GLY A 108 -14.60 8.70 2.49
C GLY A 108 -15.16 7.74 1.43
N PRO A 109 -16.50 7.67 1.29
CA PRO A 109 -17.20 6.58 0.58
C PRO A 109 -17.00 6.58 -0.96
N ALA A 110 -16.38 7.61 -1.52
CA ALA A 110 -16.06 7.70 -2.93
C ALA A 110 -14.75 6.98 -3.30
N LEU A 111 -13.90 6.70 -2.31
CA LEU A 111 -12.64 5.98 -2.47
C LEU A 111 -12.65 4.71 -1.61
N SER A 112 -12.29 3.60 -2.23
CA SER A 112 -12.16 2.30 -1.56
C SER A 112 -10.88 1.63 -2.03
N ALA A 113 -10.66 0.39 -1.61
CA ALA A 113 -9.54 -0.41 -2.09
C ALA A 113 -9.94 -1.87 -2.26
N ALA A 114 -9.08 -2.58 -2.98
CA ALA A 114 -9.01 -4.04 -3.01
C ALA A 114 -7.55 -4.46 -2.81
N ALA A 115 -7.34 -5.71 -2.44
CA ALA A 115 -6.01 -6.25 -2.17
C ALA A 115 -5.72 -7.57 -2.90
N GLY A 116 -4.50 -7.71 -3.40
CA GLY A 116 -3.94 -8.96 -3.90
C GLY A 116 -2.79 -9.42 -3.02
N ILE A 117 -2.75 -10.70 -2.68
CA ILE A 117 -1.72 -11.29 -1.80
C ILE A 117 -0.94 -12.36 -2.56
N ALA A 118 0.37 -12.37 -2.45
CA ALA A 118 1.22 -13.48 -2.86
C ALA A 118 2.30 -13.76 -1.83
N THR A 119 2.56 -15.04 -1.56
CA THR A 119 3.64 -15.45 -0.67
C THR A 119 4.99 -15.35 -1.38
N VAL A 120 5.98 -14.77 -0.72
CA VAL A 120 7.38 -14.81 -1.14
C VAL A 120 7.91 -16.22 -0.87
N GLN A 121 8.13 -16.98 -1.93
CA GLN A 121 8.58 -18.38 -1.83
C GLN A 121 10.08 -18.50 -2.10
N PRO A 122 10.81 -19.34 -1.36
CA PRO A 122 12.19 -19.67 -1.69
C PRO A 122 12.32 -20.14 -3.14
N GLY A 123 13.26 -19.55 -3.90
CA GLY A 123 13.49 -19.87 -5.31
C GLY A 123 12.52 -19.23 -6.30
N THR A 124 11.50 -18.49 -5.84
CA THR A 124 10.66 -17.65 -6.71
C THR A 124 11.29 -16.27 -6.84
N SER A 125 11.41 -15.76 -8.06
CA SER A 125 11.95 -14.42 -8.29
C SER A 125 11.00 -13.34 -7.78
N ALA A 126 11.54 -12.18 -7.36
CA ALA A 126 10.72 -11.03 -6.99
C ALA A 126 9.70 -10.64 -8.08
N HIS A 127 10.09 -10.74 -9.35
CA HIS A 127 9.20 -10.43 -10.47
C HIS A 127 8.00 -11.38 -10.55
N GLU A 128 8.20 -12.69 -10.32
CA GLU A 128 7.09 -13.65 -10.33
C GLU A 128 6.19 -13.47 -9.09
N THR A 129 6.75 -13.21 -7.91
CA THR A 129 5.97 -12.86 -6.71
C THR A 129 5.11 -11.63 -6.95
N LEU A 130 5.69 -10.57 -7.50
CA LEU A 130 4.97 -9.34 -7.85
C LEU A 130 3.88 -9.62 -8.88
N ARG A 131 4.17 -10.40 -9.93
CA ARG A 131 3.18 -10.81 -10.93
C ARG A 131 1.99 -11.53 -10.31
N ARG A 132 2.22 -12.47 -9.39
CA ARG A 132 1.15 -13.20 -8.67
C ARG A 132 0.28 -12.30 -7.81
N ALA A 133 0.90 -11.35 -7.11
CA ALA A 133 0.16 -10.37 -6.32
C ALA A 133 -0.67 -9.44 -7.22
N THR A 134 -0.11 -8.99 -8.35
CA THR A 134 -0.81 -8.16 -9.34
C THR A 134 -1.99 -8.87 -9.97
N LEU A 135 -1.84 -10.16 -10.34
CA LEU A 135 -2.95 -10.97 -10.83
C LEU A 135 -4.07 -11.07 -9.80
N SER A 136 -3.72 -11.34 -8.55
CA SER A 136 -4.68 -11.43 -7.45
C SER A 136 -5.39 -10.09 -7.20
N LEU A 137 -4.66 -8.97 -7.24
CA LEU A 137 -5.23 -7.63 -7.11
C LEU A 137 -6.18 -7.32 -8.26
N SER A 138 -5.80 -7.68 -9.50
CA SER A 138 -6.66 -7.51 -10.67
C SER A 138 -7.99 -8.27 -10.51
N THR A 139 -7.93 -9.52 -10.06
CA THR A 139 -9.13 -10.30 -9.73
C THR A 139 -9.93 -9.65 -8.60
N ALA A 140 -9.29 -9.24 -7.51
CA ALA A 140 -9.96 -8.58 -6.39
C ALA A 140 -10.71 -7.31 -6.84
N ARG A 141 -10.09 -6.48 -7.69
CA ARG A 141 -10.72 -5.28 -8.26
C ARG A 141 -11.95 -5.60 -9.11
N SER A 142 -11.92 -6.69 -9.88
CA SER A 142 -13.07 -7.11 -10.70
C SER A 142 -14.27 -7.55 -9.86
N LEU A 143 -14.04 -8.01 -8.63
CA LEU A 143 -15.08 -8.39 -7.66
C LEU A 143 -15.59 -7.19 -6.85
N GLY A 144 -14.77 -6.16 -6.72
CA GLY A 144 -15.16 -4.84 -6.19
C GLY A 144 -14.49 -4.45 -4.88
N ALA A 145 -14.94 -3.32 -4.35
CA ALA A 145 -14.43 -2.72 -3.12
C ALA A 145 -14.49 -3.69 -1.92
N GLY A 146 -13.48 -3.65 -1.04
CA GLY A 146 -13.43 -4.52 0.12
C GLY A 146 -12.83 -5.91 -0.17
N THR A 147 -12.61 -6.26 -1.44
CA THR A 147 -12.18 -7.62 -1.80
C THR A 147 -10.69 -7.81 -1.59
N THR A 148 -10.33 -8.95 -0.99
CA THR A 148 -8.95 -9.43 -0.88
C THR A 148 -8.85 -10.82 -1.50
N ILE A 149 -7.87 -11.03 -2.39
CA ILE A 149 -7.59 -12.32 -3.02
C ILE A 149 -6.15 -12.73 -2.74
N ARG A 150 -5.94 -13.95 -2.23
CA ARG A 150 -4.62 -14.58 -2.17
C ARG A 150 -4.40 -15.45 -3.41
N TYR A 151 -3.22 -15.35 -3.99
CA TYR A 151 -2.79 -16.24 -5.06
C TYR A 151 -2.75 -17.69 -4.57
N ALA A 152 -3.51 -18.56 -5.21
CA ALA A 152 -3.63 -19.98 -4.86
C ALA A 152 -2.98 -20.94 -5.88
N GLY A 153 -2.14 -20.43 -6.79
CA GLY A 153 -1.48 -21.27 -7.80
C GLY A 153 -0.49 -22.26 -7.19
N THR A 154 -0.45 -23.45 -7.74
CA THR A 154 0.41 -24.55 -7.27
C THR A 154 1.89 -24.26 -7.48
N ARG A 155 2.66 -24.71 -6.49
CA ARG A 155 4.13 -24.68 -6.40
C ARG A 155 4.81 -25.35 -7.58
#